data_AF-A0A7X9GEB9-F1
#
_entry.id   AF-A0A7X9GEB9-F1
#
_cell.length_a   1.000
_cell.length_b   1.000
_cell.length_c   1.000
_cell.angle_alpha   90.00
_cell.angle_beta   90.00
_cell.angle_gamma   90.00
#
_symmetry.space_group_name_H-M   'P 1'
#
loop_
_entity.id
_entity.type
_entity.pdbx_description
1 polymer ?
#
loop_
_entity_poly.entity_id
_entity_poly.type
_entity_poly.pdbx_seq_one_letter_code
_entity_poly.pdbx_strand_id
1 'polypeptide(L)' 'MILYTPMQLELVLEGFDTTRYPDYKNIEYQGVAMVVEPCSPGEYRIVRLLSTNPQDYLKLELAPGMVINI' A
#
# COMPACT_ATOMS: atom_id res chain seq x y z
N MET A 1 17.30 -6.51 -6.18
CA MET A 1 16.92 -5.32 -6.98
C MET A 1 18.16 -4.46 -7.16
N ILE A 2 18.38 -3.87 -8.34
CA ILE A 2 19.53 -3.01 -8.64
C ILE A 2 19.01 -1.60 -8.89
N LEU A 3 19.58 -0.60 -8.23
CA LEU A 3 19.27 0.82 -8.45
C LEU A 3 20.16 1.35 -9.59
N TYR A 4 19.59 1.55 -10.78
CA TYR A 4 20.32 2.08 -11.94
C TYR A 4 20.12 3.60 -12.04
N THR A 5 21.11 4.37 -11.58
CA THR A 5 21.06 5.83 -11.57
C THR A 5 22.45 6.41 -11.89
N PRO A 6 22.54 7.48 -12.68
CA PRO A 6 23.79 8.21 -12.90
C PRO A 6 24.12 9.18 -11.74
N MET A 7 23.21 9.39 -10.79
CA MET A 7 23.42 10.27 -9.63
C MET A 7 24.23 9.60 -8.52
N GLN A 8 24.89 10.42 -7.70
CA GLN A 8 25.56 9.97 -6.48
C GLN A 8 24.56 9.34 -5.50
N LEU A 9 24.97 8.26 -4.86
CA LEU A 9 24.09 7.44 -4.04
C LEU A 9 23.57 8.23 -2.81
N GLU A 10 24.42 9.07 -2.25
CA GLU A 10 24.13 9.92 -1.08
C GLU A 10 22.95 10.85 -1.35
N LEU A 11 22.87 11.41 -2.56
CA LEU A 11 21.77 12.28 -2.98
C LEU A 11 20.48 11.50 -3.23
N VAL A 12 20.59 10.28 -3.76
CA VAL A 12 19.43 9.42 -4.04
C VAL A 12 18.81 8.88 -2.75
N LEU A 13 19.63 8.62 -1.73
CA LEU A 13 19.21 8.09 -0.44
C LEU A 13 18.97 9.17 0.62
N GLU A 14 19.02 10.44 0.24
CA GLU A 14 18.76 11.55 1.16
C GLU A 14 17.37 11.40 1.80
N GLY A 15 17.32 11.44 3.14
CA GLY A 15 16.07 11.28 3.90
C GLY A 15 15.61 9.83 4.11
N PHE A 16 16.32 8.83 3.58
CA PHE A 16 15.96 7.41 3.74
C PHE A 16 15.88 6.99 5.21
N ASP A 17 16.85 7.43 6.02
CA ASP A 17 16.91 7.11 7.46
C ASP A 17 15.77 7.74 8.27
N THR A 18 15.18 8.81 7.77
CA THR A 18 14.06 9.52 8.43
C THR A 18 12.69 9.05 7.96
N THR A 19 12.64 8.15 6.98
CA THR A 19 11.39 7.67 6.39
C THR A 19 10.66 6.75 7.36
N ARG A 20 9.50 7.19 7.86
CA ARG A 20 8.58 6.30 8.58
C ARG A 20 7.73 5.55 7.57
N TYR A 21 7.88 4.23 7.57
CA TYR A 21 7.03 3.35 6.78
C TYR A 21 5.70 3.12 7.52
N PRO A 22 4.55 3.24 6.85
CA PRO A 22 3.27 2.81 7.41
C PRO A 22 3.31 1.32 7.77
N ASP A 23 2.55 0.93 8.80
CA ASP A 23 2.37 -0.48 9.19
C ASP A 23 1.45 -1.18 8.17
N TYR A 24 2.02 -1.54 7.02
CA TYR A 24 1.28 -2.21 5.96
C TYR A 24 0.93 -3.65 6.35
N LYS A 25 -0.33 -4.01 6.16
CA LYS A 25 -0.85 -5.35 6.42
C LYS A 25 -1.48 -5.94 5.18
N ASN A 26 -1.19 -7.21 4.92
CA ASN A 26 -1.90 -7.98 3.91
C ASN A 26 -3.15 -8.59 4.57
N ILE A 27 -4.30 -8.36 3.98
CA ILE A 27 -5.57 -8.88 4.46
C ILE A 27 -6.40 -9.43 3.30
N GLU A 28 -7.43 -10.18 3.65
CA GLU A 28 -8.49 -10.56 2.73
C GLU A 28 -9.78 -9.85 3.17
N TYR A 29 -10.37 -9.06 2.27
CA TYR A 29 -11.60 -8.33 2.52
C TYR A 29 -12.58 -8.60 1.39
N GLN A 30 -13.77 -9.11 1.72
CA GLN A 30 -14.78 -9.54 0.75
C GLN A 30 -14.25 -10.51 -0.33
N GLY A 31 -13.34 -11.41 0.05
CA GLY A 31 -12.70 -12.37 -0.86
C GLY A 31 -11.64 -11.77 -1.78
N VAL A 32 -11.23 -10.51 -1.54
CA VAL A 32 -10.20 -9.81 -2.31
C VAL A 32 -8.97 -9.60 -1.45
N ALA A 33 -7.83 -10.14 -1.87
CA ALA A 33 -6.56 -9.90 -1.22
C ALA A 33 -6.10 -8.45 -1.46
N MET A 34 -5.66 -7.76 -0.40
CA MET A 34 -5.23 -6.35 -0.48
C MET A 34 -4.20 -6.00 0.58
N VAL A 35 -3.50 -4.88 0.35
CA VAL A 35 -2.60 -4.25 1.32
C VAL A 35 -3.33 -3.06 1.93
N VAL A 36 -3.31 -2.96 3.25
CA VAL A 36 -3.91 -1.85 3.99
C VAL A 36 -2.93 -1.20 4.98
N GLU A 37 -3.20 0.04 5.35
CA GLU A 37 -2.54 0.73 6.47
C GLU A 37 -3.57 1.08 7.55
N PRO A 38 -3.24 0.94 8.85
CA PRO A 38 -4.16 1.30 9.94
C PRO A 38 -4.36 2.82 9.98
N CYS A 39 -5.61 3.26 10.06
CA CYS A 39 -5.97 4.68 10.23
C CYS A 39 -6.41 4.99 11.66
N SER A 40 -7.26 4.12 12.22
CA SER A 40 -7.77 4.19 13.58
C SER A 40 -8.13 2.78 14.07
N PRO A 41 -8.48 2.57 15.35
CA PRO A 41 -8.83 1.24 15.85
C PRO A 41 -10.00 0.61 15.07
N GLY A 42 -9.74 -0.46 14.31
CA GLY A 42 -10.72 -1.14 13.46
C GLY A 42 -10.88 -0.56 12.06
N GLU A 43 -10.27 0.60 11.76
CA GLU A 43 -10.30 1.25 10.45
C GLU A 43 -8.96 1.12 9.72
N TYR A 44 -9.06 0.71 8.46
CA TYR A 44 -7.92 0.48 7.60
C TYR A 44 -8.13 1.16 6.26
N ARG A 45 -7.08 1.81 5.73
CA ARG A 45 -7.10 2.39 4.39
C ARG A 45 -6.48 1.41 3.40
N ILE A 46 -7.16 1.20 2.28
CA ILE A 46 -6.66 0.39 1.17
C ILE A 46 -5.48 1.11 0.51
N VAL A 47 -4.32 0.46 0.47
CA VAL A 47 -3.10 0.96 -0.17
C VAL A 47 -3.03 0.43 -1.60
N ARG A 48 -3.28 -0.87 -1.79
CA ARG A 48 -3.41 -1.49 -3.13
C ARG A 48 -4.14 -2.81 -3.06
N LEU A 49 -4.75 -3.20 -4.16
CA LEU A 49 -5.26 -4.56 -4.35
C LEU A 49 -4.12 -5.52 -4.72
N LEU A 50 -4.26 -6.77 -4.30
CA LEU A 50 -3.44 -7.92 -4.69
C LEU A 50 -4.26 -8.93 -5.49
N SER A 51 -5.47 -8.55 -5.93
CA SER A 51 -6.34 -9.42 -6.72
C SER A 51 -5.70 -9.78 -8.05
N THR A 52 -5.88 -11.03 -8.43
CA THR A 52 -5.58 -11.53 -9.78
C THR A 52 -6.76 -11.34 -10.74
N ASN A 53 -7.94 -10.96 -10.24
CA ASN A 53 -9.12 -10.69 -11.04
C ASN A 53 -9.21 -9.18 -11.38
N PRO A 54 -9.11 -8.79 -12.67
CA PRO A 54 -9.21 -7.39 -13.08
C PRO A 54 -10.54 -6.72 -12.71
N GLN A 55 -11.63 -7.49 -12.59
CA GLN A 55 -12.95 -6.94 -12.25
C GLN A 55 -12.98 -6.32 -10.85
N ASP A 56 -12.10 -6.74 -9.94
CA ASP A 56 -12.04 -6.16 -8.59
C ASP A 56 -11.49 -4.73 -8.59
N TYR A 57 -10.65 -4.38 -9.58
CA TYR A 57 -10.16 -3.01 -9.75
C TYR A 57 -11.23 -2.04 -10.28
N LEU A 58 -12.38 -2.56 -10.73
CA LEU A 58 -13.52 -1.75 -11.18
C LEU A 58 -14.50 -1.45 -10.05
N LYS A 59 -14.34 -2.07 -8.87
CA LYS A 59 -15.15 -1.81 -7.68
C LYS A 59 -14.63 -0.56 -6.98
N LEU A 60 -15.38 0.55 -7.05
CA LEU A 60 -15.01 1.83 -6.47
C LEU A 60 -14.81 1.74 -4.95
N GLU A 61 -15.58 0.89 -4.27
CA GLU A 61 -15.45 0.63 -2.83
C GLU A 61 -14.13 -0.06 -2.44
N LEU A 62 -13.44 -0.70 -3.39
CA LEU A 62 -12.15 -1.34 -3.18
C LEU A 62 -10.97 -0.51 -3.74
N ALA A 63 -11.23 0.71 -4.20
CA ALA A 63 -10.20 1.56 -4.76
C ALA A 63 -9.13 1.94 -3.70
N PRO A 64 -7.86 2.11 -4.10
CA PRO A 64 -6.84 2.67 -3.22
C PRO A 64 -7.28 4.02 -2.62
N GLY A 65 -7.06 4.20 -1.33
CA GLY A 65 -7.48 5.36 -0.55
C GLY A 65 -8.80 5.18 0.20
N MET A 66 -9.61 4.17 -0.15
CA MET A 66 -10.86 3.87 0.56
C MET A 66 -10.58 3.33 1.97
N VAL A 67 -11.46 3.65 2.93
CA VAL A 67 -11.39 3.16 4.30
C VAL A 67 -12.40 2.04 4.50
N ILE A 68 -11.95 0.93 5.06
CA ILE A 68 -12.73 -0.25 5.40
C ILE A 68 -12.68 -0.51 6.91
N ASN A 69 -13.75 -1.10 7.43
CA ASN A 69 -13.86 -1.52 8.83
C ASN A 69 -13.70 -3.04 8.93
N ILE A 70 -12.87 -3.49 9.86
CA ILE A 70 -12.58 -4.92 10.13
C ILE A 70 -12.78 -5.20 11.62
#